data_AF-A0A949ZHK9-F1
#
_entry.id   AF-A0A949ZHK9-F1
#
_cell.length_a   1.000
_cell.length_b   1.000
_cell.length_c   1.000
_cell.angle_alpha   90.00
_cell.angle_beta   90.00
_cell.angle_gamma   90.00
#
_symmetry.space_group_name_H-M   'P 1'
#
loop_
_entity.id
_entity.type
_entity.pdbx_description
1 polymer ?
#
loop_
_entity_poly.entity_id
_entity_poly.type
_entity_poly.pdbx_seq_one_letter_code
_entity_poly.pdbx_strand_id
1 'polypeptide(L)'
;MSEEETGKGIAVGTRVSFPYGGSRRTGTVTDVSMVPDGAGGKTLAYLIDVGPRKVFVQGEGITPASASAVPFDPVAEGVAYGRKRPRTGRR
;
A
#
# COMPACT_ATOMS: atom_id res chain seq x y z
N MET A 1 -16.50 -6.40 23.80
CA MET A 1 -15.03 -6.53 23.76
C MET A 1 -14.72 -7.07 22.38
N SER A 2 -14.38 -6.18 21.45
CA SER A 2 -14.22 -6.49 20.02
C SER A 2 -12.73 -6.62 19.74
N GLU A 3 -12.17 -7.73 20.19
CA GLU A 3 -10.77 -8.09 19.95
C GLU A 3 -10.74 -9.18 18.87
N GLU A 4 -9.76 -9.12 17.98
CA GLU A 4 -9.36 -10.18 17.02
C GLU A 4 -10.21 -10.43 15.76
N GLU A 5 -10.38 -9.43 14.90
CA GLU A 5 -10.56 -9.70 13.45
C GLU A 5 -9.45 -9.12 12.56
N THR A 6 -8.46 -8.45 13.12
CA THR A 6 -7.48 -7.66 12.34
C THR A 6 -6.53 -8.50 11.47
N GLY A 7 -6.42 -9.81 11.70
CA GLY A 7 -5.55 -10.71 10.91
C GLY A 7 -6.28 -11.82 10.15
N LYS A 8 -7.58 -12.02 10.38
CA LYS A 8 -8.28 -13.26 9.98
C LYS A 8 -8.68 -13.32 8.50
N GLY A 9 -8.39 -12.29 7.72
CA GLY A 9 -8.77 -12.20 6.31
C GLY A 9 -7.67 -11.74 5.34
N ILE A 10 -6.42 -11.65 5.78
CA ILE A 10 -5.32 -11.15 4.96
C ILE A 10 -4.49 -12.33 4.46
N ALA A 11 -4.75 -12.74 3.21
CA ALA A 11 -4.04 -13.81 2.53
C ALA A 11 -2.94 -13.28 1.59
N VAL A 12 -2.06 -14.17 1.13
CA VAL A 12 -1.12 -13.87 0.04
C VAL A 12 -1.89 -13.37 -1.19
N GLY A 13 -1.34 -12.35 -1.86
CA GLY A 13 -1.98 -11.65 -2.98
C GLY A 13 -2.91 -10.50 -2.56
N THR A 14 -3.26 -10.39 -1.27
CA THR A 14 -4.10 -9.31 -0.78
C THR A 14 -3.36 -7.97 -0.82
N ARG A 15 -4.00 -6.93 -1.36
CA ARG A 15 -3.49 -5.57 -1.26
C ARG A 15 -3.85 -5.01 0.12
N VAL A 16 -2.84 -4.52 0.84
CA VAL A 16 -2.98 -4.07 2.22
C VAL A 16 -2.44 -2.67 2.42
N SER A 17 -2.93 -1.98 3.44
CA SER A 17 -2.37 -0.75 3.99
C SER A 17 -1.75 -1.05 5.36
N PHE A 18 -0.56 -0.50 5.62
CA PHE A 18 0.19 -0.76 6.84
C PHE A 18 1.07 0.45 7.23
N PRO A 19 1.44 0.60 8.52
CA PRO A 19 2.31 1.67 8.98
C PRO A 19 3.76 1.46 8.52
N TYR A 20 4.40 2.51 8.00
CA TYR A 20 5.80 2.50 7.58
C TYR A 20 6.40 3.92 7.64
N GLY A 21 7.41 4.11 8.49
CA GLY A 21 8.16 5.37 8.57
C GLY A 21 7.31 6.60 8.94
N GLY A 22 6.33 6.44 9.84
CA GLY A 22 5.46 7.52 10.30
C GLY A 22 4.26 7.84 9.40
N SER A 23 4.10 7.15 8.26
CA SER A 23 2.91 7.24 7.42
C SER A 23 2.34 5.85 7.10
N ARG A 24 1.19 5.79 6.41
CA ARG A 24 0.67 4.52 5.88
C ARG A 24 1.14 4.32 4.46
N ARG A 25 1.55 3.09 4.13
CA ARG A 25 1.86 2.64 2.78
C ARG A 25 0.88 1.57 2.34
N THR A 26 0.79 1.34 1.04
CA THR A 26 0.05 0.22 0.48
C THR A 26 0.99 -0.71 -0.26
N GLY A 27 0.74 -2.01 -0.18
CA GLY A 27 1.51 -3.03 -0.88
C GLY A 27 0.73 -4.33 -1.01
N THR A 28 1.34 -5.33 -1.66
CA THR A 28 0.74 -6.65 -1.86
C THR A 28 1.40 -7.67 -0.95
N VAL A 29 0.62 -8.42 -0.19
CA VAL A 29 1.15 -9.50 0.67
C VAL A 29 1.71 -10.61 -0.22
N THR A 30 2.96 -10.98 0.01
CA THR A 30 3.61 -12.09 -0.69
C THR A 30 3.81 -13.32 0.18
N ASP A 31 3.86 -13.15 1.49
CA ASP A 31 3.98 -14.26 2.43
C ASP A 31 3.35 -13.92 3.78
N VAL A 32 2.87 -14.94 4.48
CA VAL A 32 2.25 -14.86 5.80
C VAL A 32 2.81 -15.97 6.67
N SER A 33 3.42 -15.62 7.79
CA SER A 33 4.05 -16.60 8.68
C SER A 33 3.81 -16.28 10.15
N MET A 34 3.82 -17.33 10.98
CA MET A 34 3.87 -17.18 12.43
C MET A 34 5.33 -17.18 12.87
N VAL A 35 5.78 -16.08 13.47
CA VAL A 35 7.15 -15.92 13.97
C VAL A 35 7.17 -15.83 15.49
N PRO A 36 8.26 -16.22 16.17
CA PRO A 36 8.40 -15.99 17.60
C PRO A 36 8.30 -14.50 17.93
N ASP A 37 7.59 -14.17 19.01
CA ASP A 37 7.68 -12.83 19.60
C ASP A 37 8.80 -12.76 20.65
N GLY A 38 9.25 -11.54 20.98
CA GLY A 38 10.31 -11.31 21.96
C GLY A 38 9.93 -11.67 23.40
N ALA A 39 8.66 -12.01 23.67
CA ALA A 39 8.15 -12.42 24.97
C ALA A 39 8.00 -13.96 25.09
N GLY A 40 8.42 -14.71 24.07
CA GLY A 40 8.35 -16.18 24.06
C GLY A 40 7.03 -16.75 23.51
N GLY A 41 6.13 -15.90 23.03
CA GLY A 41 4.93 -16.28 22.28
C GLY A 41 5.19 -16.36 20.78
N LYS A 42 4.10 -16.37 20.00
CA LYS A 42 4.13 -16.31 18.54
C LYS A 42 3.25 -15.17 18.09
N THR A 43 3.69 -14.46 17.07
CA THR A 43 2.91 -13.41 16.42
C THR A 43 2.91 -13.59 14.92
N LEU A 44 1.90 -13.00 14.29
CA LEU A 44 1.70 -13.11 12.86
C LEU A 44 2.51 -12.02 12.16
N ALA A 45 3.18 -12.40 11.09
CA ALA A 45 4.04 -11.54 10.31
C ALA A 45 3.73 -11.66 8.81
N TYR A 46 3.93 -10.55 8.12
CA TYR A 46 3.61 -10.39 6.71
C TYR A 46 4.82 -9.88 5.95
N LEU A 47 5.11 -10.50 4.82
CA LEU A 47 6.03 -9.97 3.83
C LEU A 47 5.22 -9.25 2.75
N ILE A 48 5.54 -7.99 2.49
CA ILE A 48 4.74 -7.11 1.63
C ILE A 48 5.60 -6.46 0.55
N ASP A 49 5.11 -6.48 -0.68
CA ASP A 49 5.70 -5.83 -1.83
C ASP A 49 5.25 -4.38 -1.93
N VAL A 50 6.23 -3.47 -1.93
CA VAL A 50 6.03 -2.03 -2.12
C VAL A 50 6.91 -1.56 -3.27
N GLY A 51 6.39 -1.69 -4.49
CA GLY A 51 7.18 -1.44 -5.70
C GLY A 51 8.40 -2.38 -5.75
N PRO A 52 9.64 -1.86 -5.82
CA PRO A 52 10.85 -2.70 -5.88
C PRO A 52 11.34 -3.20 -4.51
N ARG A 53 10.66 -2.86 -3.40
CA ARG A 53 11.09 -3.18 -2.04
C ARG A 53 10.21 -4.25 -1.41
N LYS A 54 10.82 -5.11 -0.62
CA LYS A 54 10.14 -6.02 0.30
C LYS A 54 10.12 -5.39 1.69
N VAL A 55 8.96 -5.38 2.35
CA VAL A 55 8.81 -4.88 3.71
C VAL A 55 8.27 -5.99 4.59
N PHE A 56 8.96 -6.23 5.70
CA PHE A 56 8.51 -7.15 6.73
C PHE A 56 7.73 -6.38 7.80
N VAL A 57 6.53 -6.83 8.11
CA VAL A 57 5.65 -6.21 9.12
C VAL A 57 5.23 -7.28 10.11
N GLN A 58 5.50 -7.04 11.39
CA GLN A 58 5.15 -7.92 12.50
C GLN A 58 4.01 -7.30 13.32
N GLY A 59 3.02 -8.10 13.67
CA GLY A 59 1.93 -7.68 14.53
C GLY A 59 0.83 -6.92 13.79
N GLU A 60 0.27 -5.91 14.47
CA GLU A 60 -1.03 -5.33 14.12
C GLU A 60 -0.96 -4.07 13.24
N GLY A 61 -2.13 -3.58 12.81
CA GLY A 61 -2.26 -2.33 12.06
C GLY A 61 -2.21 -2.48 10.53
N ILE A 62 -2.12 -3.72 10.06
CA ILE A 62 -2.32 -4.09 8.66
C ILE A 62 -3.82 -4.23 8.41
N THR A 63 -4.31 -3.55 7.38
CA THR A 63 -5.70 -3.61 6.97
C THR A 63 -5.78 -3.89 5.47
N PRO A 64 -6.81 -4.58 4.96
CA PRO A 64 -7.06 -4.62 3.52
C PRO A 64 -7.12 -3.19 2.96
N ALA A 65 -6.36 -2.92 1.91
CA ALA A 65 -6.46 -1.65 1.21
C ALA A 65 -7.69 -1.72 0.30
N SER A 66 -8.64 -0.80 0.49
CA SER A 66 -9.71 -0.62 -0.49
C SER A 66 -9.07 -0.37 -1.86
N ALA A 67 -9.60 -1.00 -2.92
CA ALA A 67 -9.25 -0.60 -4.28
C ALA A 67 -9.48 0.91 -4.38
N SER A 68 -8.41 1.68 -4.63
CA SER A 68 -8.54 3.11 -4.90
C SER A 68 -9.45 3.25 -6.11
N ALA A 69 -10.71 3.61 -5.89
CA ALA A 69 -11.70 3.85 -6.92
C ALA A 69 -11.48 5.20 -7.62
N VAL A 70 -10.29 5.79 -7.51
CA VAL A 70 -9.89 6.92 -8.34
C VAL A 70 -9.28 6.34 -9.61
N PRO A 71 -10.02 6.30 -10.73
CA PRO A 71 -9.44 5.89 -12.00
C PRO A 71 -8.27 6.82 -12.32
N PHE A 72 -7.16 6.23 -12.76
CA PHE A 72 -6.06 6.96 -13.36
C PHE A 72 -6.61 7.74 -14.56
N ASP A 73 -6.59 9.07 -14.48
CA ASP A 73 -6.99 9.96 -15.58
C ASP A 73 -5.73 10.40 -16.35
N PRO A 74 -5.40 9.78 -17.50
CA PRO A 74 -4.26 10.18 -18.31
C PRO A 74 -4.40 11.59 -18.90
N VAL A 75 -5.60 12.19 -18.89
CA VAL A 75 -5.84 13.55 -19.37
C VAL A 75 -5.25 14.58 -18.39
N ALA A 76 -5.29 14.32 -17.08
CA ALA A 76 -4.76 15.23 -16.07
C ALA A 76 -3.22 15.33 -16.11
N GLU A 77 -2.51 14.22 -16.38
CA GLU A 77 -1.04 14.22 -16.55
C GLU A 77 -0.60 14.77 -17.93
N GLY A 78 -1.42 14.55 -18.98
CA GLY A 78 -1.13 15.00 -20.35
C GLY A 78 -1.26 16.52 -20.58
N VAL A 79 -1.98 17.25 -19.74
CA VAL A 79 -2.14 18.72 -19.87
C VAL A 79 -0.88 19.48 -19.42
N ALA A 80 -0.04 18.89 -18.55
CA ALA A 80 1.16 19.56 -18.05
C ALA A 80 2.28 19.69 -19.09
N TYR A 81 2.30 18.87 -20.15
CA TYR A 81 3.40 18.83 -21.13
C TYR A 81 2.99 19.07 -22.59
N GLY A 82 1.77 19.56 -22.84
CA GLY A 82 1.25 19.64 -24.21
C GLY A 82 0.43 20.90 -24.52
N ARG A 83 1.13 22.02 -24.80
CA ARG A 83 0.89 22.99 -25.90
C ARG A 83 1.39 24.39 -25.52
N LYS A 84 2.62 24.68 -25.93
CA LYS A 84 3.07 26.06 -26.19
C LYS A 84 2.07 26.67 -27.17
N ARG A 85 1.20 27.56 -26.69
CA ARG A 85 0.26 28.30 -27.57
C ARG A 85 1.10 29.03 -28.63
N PRO A 86 0.78 28.94 -29.93
CA PRO A 86 1.41 29.81 -30.91
C PRO A 86 1.13 31.25 -30.49
N ARG A 87 2.19 32.01 -30.20
CA ARG A 87 2.05 33.46 -30.05
C ARG A 87 1.75 33.99 -31.44
N THR A 88 0.48 34.34 -31.69
CA THR A 88 0.08 35.09 -32.88
C THR A 88 0.99 36.31 -33.00
N GLY A 89 1.76 36.38 -34.09
CA GLY A 89 2.60 37.53 -34.40
C GLY A 89 1.73 38.78 -34.47
N ARG A 90 2.07 39.78 -33.65
CA ARG A 90 1.46 41.10 -33.75
C ARG A 90 2.15 41.80 -34.91
N ARG A 91 1.35 42.09 -35.94
CA ARG A 91 1.67 42.99 -37.06
C ARG A 91 2.04 44.38 -36.55
#